data_AF-A0A848DRS7-F1
#
_entry.id   AF-A0A848DRS7-F1
#
_cell.length_a   1.000
_cell.length_b   1.000
_cell.length_c   1.000
_cell.angle_alpha   90.00
_cell.angle_beta   90.00
_cell.angle_gamma   90.00
#
_symmetry.space_group_name_H-M   'P 1'
#
loop_
_entity.id
_entity.type
_entity.pdbx_description
1 polymer ?
#
loop_
_entity_poly.entity_id
_entity_poly.type
_entity_poly.pdbx_seq_one_letter_code
_entity_poly.pdbx_strand_id
1 'polypeptide(L)' 'PPRRPSRPAPVRRSTAPDDGVPLPPEPPADEPPPDDEESMMAEAAADARGEPVTRRDPEEAAIELLSSQLGARTLDQR' A
#
# COMPACT_ATOMS: atom_id res chain seq x y z
N PRO A 1 24.50 2.97 2.88
CA PRO A 1 23.11 3.48 2.76
C PRO A 1 22.36 2.81 1.59
N PRO A 2 21.19 2.19 1.82
CA PRO A 2 20.42 1.55 0.75
C PRO A 2 19.72 2.63 -0.11
N ARG A 3 19.85 2.50 -1.43
CA ARG A 3 19.22 3.40 -2.42
C ARG A 3 17.73 3.08 -2.53
N ARG A 4 16.87 4.09 -2.34
CA ARG A 4 15.41 4.00 -2.51
C ARG A 4 15.08 3.67 -3.99
N PRO A 5 14.17 2.73 -4.28
CA PRO A 5 13.80 2.44 -5.67
C PRO A 5 13.03 3.61 -6.29
N SER A 6 13.54 4.10 -7.42
CA SER A 6 12.93 5.19 -8.22
C SER A 6 11.66 4.68 -8.90
N ARG A 7 10.49 5.20 -8.54
CA ARG A 7 9.22 4.90 -9.21
C ARG A 7 9.15 5.69 -10.54
N PRO A 8 8.74 5.09 -11.67
CA PRO A 8 8.63 5.80 -12.93
C PRO A 8 7.54 6.89 -12.86
N ALA A 9 7.85 8.06 -13.40
CA ALA A 9 6.93 9.20 -13.44
C ALA A 9 5.72 8.90 -14.33
N PRO A 10 4.50 9.34 -13.95
CA PRO A 10 3.31 9.15 -14.77
C PRO A 10 3.38 10.02 -16.04
N VAL A 11 3.26 9.39 -17.21
CA VAL A 11 3.25 10.09 -18.51
C VAL A 11 1.89 10.77 -18.69
N ARG A 12 1.84 12.11 -18.58
CA ARG A 12 0.63 12.88 -18.89
C ARG A 12 0.54 13.09 -20.41
N ARG A 13 -0.54 12.59 -21.03
CA ARG A 13 -0.88 12.92 -22.42
C ARG A 13 -1.54 14.31 -22.45
N SER A 14 -0.89 15.26 -23.12
CA SER A 14 -1.43 16.60 -23.37
C SER A 14 -2.58 16.55 -24.38
N THR A 15 -3.66 17.29 -24.11
CA THR A 15 -4.83 17.46 -25.00
C THR A 15 -4.96 18.90 -25.54
N ALA A 16 -3.90 19.72 -25.46
CA ALA A 16 -3.95 21.13 -25.84
C ALA A 16 -3.64 21.35 -27.35
N PRO A 17 -4.29 22.33 -28.02
CA PRO A 17 -3.92 22.77 -29.36
C PRO A 17 -2.49 23.32 -29.42
N ASP A 18 -1.73 22.91 -30.43
CA ASP A 18 -0.36 23.37 -30.67
C ASP A 18 -0.39 24.66 -31.51
N ASP A 19 -0.68 25.80 -30.86
CA ASP A 19 -0.77 27.12 -31.50
C ASP A 19 0.63 27.73 -31.82
N GLY A 20 1.70 26.93 -31.77
CA GLY A 20 3.07 27.36 -32.11
C GLY A 20 3.70 28.35 -31.14
N VAL A 21 3.00 28.73 -30.08
CA VAL A 21 3.53 29.53 -28.97
C VAL A 21 4.21 28.57 -27.98
N PRO A 22 5.50 28.78 -27.63
CA PRO A 22 6.15 27.93 -26.64
C PRO A 22 5.40 28.04 -25.30
N LEU A 23 5.16 26.89 -24.68
CA LEU A 23 4.59 26.85 -23.34
C LEU A 23 5.47 27.66 -22.38
N PRO A 24 4.85 28.41 -21.44
CA PRO A 24 5.62 29.02 -20.36
C PRO A 24 6.39 27.93 -19.59
N PRO A 25 7.54 28.28 -18.99
CA PRO A 25 8.29 27.32 -18.19
C PRO A 25 7.41 26.77 -17.07
N GLU A 26 7.53 25.48 -16.80
CA GLU A 26 6.83 24.86 -15.68
C GLU A 26 7.24 25.56 -14.37
N PRO A 27 6.29 25.82 -13.46
CA PRO A 27 6.63 26.29 -12.13
C PRO A 27 7.50 25.23 -11.43
N PRO A 28 8.38 25.64 -10.49
CA PRO A 28 9.11 24.68 -9.69
C PRO A 28 8.12 23.73 -8.99
N ALA A 29 8.47 22.45 -8.92
CA ALA A 29 7.69 21.48 -8.18
C ALA A 29 7.60 21.94 -6.72
N ASP A 30 6.39 21.88 -6.15
CA ASP A 30 6.22 22.09 -4.72
C ASP A 30 7.12 21.10 -3.96
N GLU A 31 7.89 21.62 -3.02
CA GLU A 31 8.70 20.79 -2.13
C GLU A 31 7.73 19.84 -1.40
N PRO A 32 8.02 18.52 -1.34
CA PRO A 32 7.21 17.64 -0.53
C PRO A 32 7.20 18.18 0.91
N PRO A 33 6.05 18.09 1.62
CA PRO A 33 6.00 18.49 3.01
C PRO A 33 7.12 17.75 3.78
N PRO A 34 7.73 18.40 4.78
CA PRO A 34 8.77 17.75 5.57
C PRO A 34 8.21 16.45 6.15
N ASP A 35 9.00 15.38 6.08
CA ASP A 35 8.69 14.11 6.75
C ASP A 35 8.82 14.33 8.27
N ASP A 36 7.81 14.97 8.87
CA ASP A 36 7.76 15.24 10.30
C ASP A 36 7.63 13.91 11.06
N GLU A 37 8.52 13.66 12.02
CA GLU A 37 8.53 12.42 12.82
C GLU A 37 7.16 12.13 13.47
N GLU A 38 6.42 13.18 13.82
CA GLU A 38 5.06 13.08 14.37
C GLU A 38 4.04 12.53 13.36
N SER A 39 4.12 12.93 12.09
CA SER A 39 3.25 12.43 11.02
C SER A 39 3.49 10.94 10.77
N MET A 40 4.73 10.47 10.89
CA MET A 40 5.05 9.04 10.77
C MET A 40 4.45 8.21 11.91
N MET A 41 4.47 8.74 13.13
CA MET A 41 3.88 8.05 14.31
C MET A 41 2.36 8.01 14.26
N ALA A 42 1.71 9.06 13.74
CA ALA A 42 0.25 9.16 13.66
C ALA A 42 -0.38 8.05 12.79
N GLU A 43 0.22 7.75 11.63
CA GLU A 43 -0.25 6.70 10.72
C GLU A 43 -0.15 5.30 11.34
N ALA A 44 0.99 4.98 11.97
CA ALA A 44 1.15 3.70 12.66
C ALA A 44 0.16 3.52 13.83
N ALA A 45 -0.15 4.60 14.53
CA ALA A 45 -1.18 4.60 15.57
C ALA A 45 -2.60 4.48 15.00
N ALA A 46 -2.87 4.99 13.80
CA ALA A 46 -4.16 4.84 13.14
C ALA A 46 -4.43 3.38 12.73
N ASP A 47 -3.44 2.67 12.19
CA ASP A 47 -3.53 1.23 11.91
C ASP A 47 -3.71 0.39 13.17
N ALA A 48 -3.13 0.81 14.30
CA ALA A 48 -3.28 0.15 15.60
C ALA A 48 -4.62 0.45 16.30
N ARG A 49 -5.39 1.45 15.84
CA ARG A 49 -6.74 1.78 16.34
C ARG A 49 -7.85 0.99 15.65
N GLY A 50 -7.54 0.21 14.62
CA GLY A 50 -8.42 -0.88 14.20
C GLY A 50 -8.58 -1.84 15.38
N GLU A 51 -9.83 -2.21 15.70
CA GLU A 51 -10.19 -3.22 16.71
C GLU A 51 -9.10 -4.28 16.84
N PRO A 52 -8.69 -4.69 18.06
CA PRO A 52 -7.77 -5.80 18.21
C PRO A 52 -8.40 -7.00 17.53
N VAL A 53 -8.01 -7.26 16.28
CA VAL A 53 -8.39 -8.47 15.59
C VAL A 53 -7.69 -9.52 16.43
N THR A 54 -8.43 -10.16 17.31
CA THR A 54 -8.05 -11.40 17.97
C THR A 54 -7.84 -12.36 16.82
N ARG A 55 -6.62 -12.34 16.26
CA ARG A 55 -6.25 -13.18 15.14
C ARG A 55 -6.45 -14.59 15.67
N ARG A 56 -7.39 -15.32 15.05
CA ARG A 56 -7.58 -16.74 15.34
C ARG A 56 -6.24 -17.44 15.21
N ASP A 57 -6.09 -18.54 15.94
CA ASP A 57 -4.93 -19.38 15.77
C ASP A 57 -4.78 -19.75 14.27
N PRO A 58 -3.61 -19.51 13.65
CA PRO A 58 -3.44 -19.70 12.22
C PRO A 58 -3.64 -21.16 11.79
N GLU A 59 -3.35 -22.13 12.67
CA GLU A 59 -3.58 -23.54 12.38
C GLU A 59 -5.08 -23.85 12.35
N GLU A 60 -5.84 -23.41 13.36
CA GLU A 60 -7.29 -23.55 13.38
C GLU A 60 -7.96 -22.89 12.16
N ALA A 61 -7.52 -21.68 11.79
CA ALA A 61 -8.03 -20.96 10.63
C ALA A 61 -7.74 -21.70 9.31
N ALA A 62 -6.56 -22.32 9.19
CA ALA A 62 -6.21 -23.13 8.03
C ALA A 62 -7.08 -24.38 7.95
N ILE A 63 -7.31 -25.08 9.07
CA ILE A 63 -8.17 -26.27 9.11
C ILE A 63 -9.62 -25.91 8.73
N GLU A 64 -10.16 -24.82 9.27
CA GLU A 64 -11.50 -24.31 8.91
C GLU A 64 -11.60 -24.03 7.40
N LEU A 65 -10.60 -23.36 6.82
CA LEU A 65 -10.53 -23.10 5.38
C LEU A 65 -10.48 -24.38 4.54
N LEU A 66 -9.61 -25.33 4.90
CA LEU A 66 -9.45 -26.59 4.19
C LEU A 66 -10.75 -27.43 4.26
N SER A 67 -11.40 -27.45 5.43
CA SER A 67 -12.66 -28.17 5.61
C SER A 67 -13.80 -27.51 4.82
N SER A 68 -13.92 -26.18 4.86
CA SER A 68 -15.02 -25.44 4.25
C SER A 68 -14.90 -25.33 2.73
N GLN A 69 -13.68 -25.21 2.19
CA GLN A 69 -13.47 -24.99 0.75
C GLN A 69 -13.16 -26.26 -0.03
N LEU A 70 -12.51 -27.25 0.60
CA LEU A 70 -12.02 -28.44 -0.09
C LEU A 70 -12.66 -29.74 0.44
N GLY A 71 -13.52 -29.65 1.46
CA GLY A 71 -14.11 -30.83 2.10
C GLY A 71 -13.06 -31.71 2.78
N ALA A 72 -11.91 -31.12 3.15
CA ALA A 72 -10.80 -31.84 3.77
C ALA A 72 -11.20 -32.36 5.16
N ARG A 73 -10.60 -33.49 5.56
CA ARG A 73 -10.78 -34.11 6.88
C ARG A 73 -9.43 -34.36 7.54
N THR A 74 -9.39 -34.27 8.85
CA THR A 74 -8.20 -34.59 9.64
C THR A 74 -7.85 -36.07 9.50
N LEU A 75 -6.57 -36.37 9.28
CA LEU A 75 -6.06 -37.74 9.28
C LEU A 75 -5.68 -38.13 10.71
N ASP A 76 -6.18 -39.29 11.15
CA ASP A 76 -5.80 -39.88 12.44
C ASP A 76 -4.50 -40.67 12.28
N GLN A 77 -3.50 -40.37 13.11
CA GLN A 77 -2.23 -41.11 13.13
C GLN A 77 -2.36 -42.24 14.14
N ARG A 78 -2.74 -43.42 13.65
CA ARG A 78 -2.70 -44.67 14.43
C ARG A 78 -1.29 -45.25 14.50
#